data_AF-A0AAV5SWS6-F1
#
_entry.id   AF-A0AAV5SWS6-F1
#
_cell.length_a   1.000
_cell.length_b   1.000
_cell.length_c   1.000
_cell.angle_alpha   90.00
_cell.angle_beta   90.00
_cell.angle_gamma   90.00
#
_symmetry.space_group_name_H-M   'P 1'
#
loop_
_entity.id
_entity.type
_entity.pdbx_description
1 polymer ?
#
loop_
_entity_poly.entity_id
_entity_poly.type
_entity_poly.pdbx_seq_one_letter_code
_entity_poly.pdbx_strand_id
1 'polypeptide(L)' 'RCSNYVANGFCTNTAYTLLVRQATCGTSCGLCATTTAASCVGTTDNANCVNWVRNGFCTNPGYTDAMKRLYCCSSC' A
#
# COMPACT_ATOMS: atom_id res chain seq x y z
N ARG A 1 -7.88 -16.48 -14.89
CA ARG A 1 -8.46 -15.29 -15.56
C ARG A 1 -7.43 -14.16 -15.63
N CYS A 2 -6.93 -13.61 -14.52
CA CYS A 2 -5.93 -12.53 -14.58
C CYS A 2 -4.60 -12.89 -15.23
N SER A 3 -4.12 -14.13 -15.10
CA SER A 3 -2.91 -14.61 -15.78
C SER A 3 -2.95 -14.43 -17.30
N ASN A 4 -4.11 -14.61 -17.93
CA ASN A 4 -4.27 -14.39 -19.37
C ASN A 4 -4.35 -12.88 -19.70
N TYR A 5 -5.03 -12.08 -18.89
CA TYR A 5 -5.06 -10.62 -19.06
C TYR A 5 -3.66 -9.98 -18.93
N VAL A 6 -2.88 -10.39 -17.91
CA VAL A 6 -1.51 -9.93 -17.70
C VAL A 6 -0.63 -10.30 -18.90
N ALA A 7 -0.72 -11.55 -19.39
CA ALA A 7 0.02 -12.00 -20.56
C ALA A 7 -0.36 -11.24 -21.86
N ASN A 8 -1.60 -10.76 -21.96
CA ASN A 8 -2.10 -9.98 -23.10
C ASN A 8 -1.92 -8.46 -22.93
N GLY A 9 -1.12 -7.99 -21.97
CA GLY A 9 -0.79 -6.56 -21.83
C GLY A 9 -1.88 -5.70 -21.21
N PHE A 10 -2.88 -6.30 -20.54
CA PHE A 10 -3.99 -5.57 -19.91
C PHE A 10 -3.52 -4.52 -18.89
N CYS A 11 -2.44 -4.81 -18.15
CA CYS A 11 -1.94 -3.95 -17.08
C CYS A 11 -1.41 -2.59 -17.57
N THR A 12 -0.95 -2.51 -18.82
CA THR A 12 -0.40 -1.29 -19.42
C THR A 12 -1.33 -0.66 -20.46
N ASN A 13 -2.48 -1.29 -20.75
CA ASN A 13 -3.40 -0.85 -21.78
C ASN A 13 -4.14 0.43 -21.35
N THR A 14 -3.83 1.54 -22.02
CA THR A 14 -4.39 2.88 -21.75
C THR A 14 -5.84 3.06 -22.20
N ALA A 15 -6.40 2.14 -23.00
CA ALA A 15 -7.82 2.14 -23.34
C ALA A 15 -8.71 1.82 -22.12
N TYR A 16 -8.15 1.13 -21.11
CA TYR A 16 -8.80 0.91 -19.82
C TYR A 16 -8.32 1.94 -18.80
N THR A 17 -9.25 2.51 -18.04
CA THR A 17 -8.89 3.42 -16.95
C THR A 17 -8.11 2.69 -15.86
N LEU A 18 -7.29 3.43 -15.10
CA LEU A 18 -6.52 2.87 -13.98
C LEU A 18 -7.42 2.12 -12.99
N LEU A 19 -8.60 2.68 -12.71
CA LEU A 19 -9.61 2.13 -11.80
C LEU A 19 -10.15 0.77 -12.29
N VAL A 20 -10.40 0.64 -13.60
CA VAL A 20 -10.85 -0.63 -14.21
C VAL A 20 -9.74 -1.69 -14.16
N ARG A 21 -8.49 -1.29 -14.44
CA ARG A 21 -7.35 -2.22 -14.36
C ARG A 21 -7.09 -2.69 -12.93
N GLN A 22 -7.26 -1.81 -11.95
CA GLN A 22 -7.18 -2.12 -10.52
C GLN A 22 -8.28 -3.08 -10.07
N ALA A 23 -9.54 -2.80 -10.40
CA ALA A 23 -10.68 -3.63 -10.01
C ALA A 23 -10.64 -5.03 -10.63
N THR A 24 -10.11 -5.16 -11.86
CA THR A 24 -10.14 -6.43 -12.60
C THR A 24 -8.99 -7.36 -12.20
N CYS A 25 -7.75 -6.86 -12.20
CA CYS A 25 -6.55 -7.66 -11.96
C CYS A 25 -5.46 -6.88 -11.20
N GLY A 26 -5.83 -5.92 -10.36
CA GLY A 26 -4.90 -4.98 -9.76
C GLY A 26 -3.75 -5.64 -8.98
N THR A 27 -3.99 -6.75 -8.26
CA THR A 27 -2.91 -7.49 -7.57
C THR A 27 -1.96 -8.16 -8.56
N SER A 28 -2.48 -8.84 -9.59
CA SER A 28 -1.67 -9.51 -10.61
C SER A 28 -0.95 -8.52 -11.54
N CYS A 29 -1.49 -7.32 -11.69
CA CYS A 29 -0.90 -6.24 -12.47
C CYS A 29 0.05 -5.33 -11.66
N GLY A 30 0.17 -5.53 -10.34
CA GLY A 30 0.90 -4.61 -9.46
C GLY A 30 0.32 -3.19 -9.44
N LEU A 31 -0.96 -3.03 -9.85
CA LEU A 31 -1.66 -1.75 -9.96
C LEU A 31 -2.54 -1.46 -8.76
N CYS A 32 -2.97 -2.49 -8.04
CA CYS A 32 -3.40 -2.28 -6.67
C CYS A 32 -2.20 -1.64 -5.99
N ALA A 33 -2.38 -0.44 -5.45
CA ALA A 33 -1.47 0.03 -4.43
C ALA A 33 -1.46 -1.08 -3.39
N THR A 34 -0.40 -1.88 -3.37
CA THR A 34 -0.03 -2.53 -2.13
C THR A 34 0.01 -1.38 -1.15
N THR A 35 -0.83 -1.40 -0.13
CA THR A 35 -0.75 -0.45 0.97
C THR A 35 0.54 -0.67 1.80
N THR A 36 1.60 -1.16 1.17
CA THR A 36 2.97 -1.24 1.66
C THR A 36 3.82 -0.27 0.84
N ALA A 37 4.34 0.75 1.53
CA ALA A 37 5.46 1.59 1.09
C ALA A 37 5.19 2.69 0.04
N ALA A 38 4.13 3.49 0.19
CA ALA A 38 4.23 4.88 -0.26
C ALA A 38 5.08 5.64 0.78
N SER A 39 6.39 5.63 0.53
CA SER A 39 7.49 6.48 1.02
C SER A 39 7.30 7.12 2.40
N CYS A 40 8.13 6.69 3.35
CA CYS A 40 8.33 7.40 4.61
C CYS A 40 8.50 8.90 4.38
N VAL A 41 7.68 9.72 5.04
CA VAL A 41 7.82 11.18 5.01
C VAL A 41 8.94 11.65 5.96
N GLY A 42 9.49 10.76 6.79
CA GLY A 42 10.60 11.02 7.71
C GLY A 42 11.66 9.92 7.67
N THR A 43 12.88 10.26 8.12
CA THR A 43 14.04 9.35 8.12
C THR A 43 14.13 8.47 9.37
N THR A 44 13.31 8.72 10.39
CA THR A 44 13.45 8.08 11.71
C THR A 44 12.09 7.91 12.38
N ASP A 45 11.90 6.77 13.05
CA ASP A 45 10.71 6.50 13.85
C ASP A 45 10.68 7.40 15.10
N ASN A 46 9.47 7.72 15.55
CA ASN A 46 9.27 8.39 16.83
C ASN A 46 9.85 7.52 17.96
N ALA A 47 10.44 8.13 18.99
CA ALA A 47 10.96 7.40 20.15
C ALA A 47 9.90 6.50 20.82
N ASN A 48 8.62 6.88 20.75
CA ASN A 48 7.51 6.09 21.29
C ASN A 48 7.01 5.00 20.35
N CYS A 49 7.54 4.93 19.14
CA CYS A 49 7.04 4.04 18.11
C CYS A 49 7.08 2.57 18.57
N VAL A 50 8.16 2.16 19.22
CA VAL A 50 8.30 0.81 19.79
C VAL A 50 7.13 0.48 20.72
N ASN A 51 6.73 1.40 21.61
CA ASN A 51 5.60 1.21 22.51
C ASN A 51 4.26 1.25 21.77
N TRP A 52 4.09 2.14 20.78
CA TRP A 52 2.86 2.27 20.01
C TRP A 52 2.60 1.03 19.16
N VAL A 53 3.60 0.54 18.43
CA VAL A 53 3.53 -0.69 17.63
C VAL A 53 3.15 -1.87 18.52
N ARG A 54 3.80 -1.99 19.70
CA ARG A 54 3.49 -3.05 20.67
C ARG A 54 2.05 -2.98 21.21
N ASN A 55 1.48 -1.78 21.27
CA ASN A 55 0.08 -1.55 21.65
C ASN A 55 -0.89 -1.56 20.46
N GLY A 56 -0.45 -2.03 19.28
CA GLY A 56 -1.32 -2.21 18.12
C GLY A 56 -1.53 -0.96 17.25
N PHE A 57 -0.68 0.05 17.35
CA PHE A 57 -0.79 1.28 16.55
C PHE A 57 -0.86 1.02 15.04
N CYS A 58 -0.04 0.10 14.53
CA CYS A 58 0.02 -0.21 13.09
C CYS A 58 -1.23 -0.93 12.58
N THR A 59 -1.90 -1.69 13.45
CA THR A 59 -3.11 -2.46 13.11
C THR A 59 -4.39 -1.73 13.49
N ASN A 60 -4.31 -0.66 14.28
CA ASN A 60 -5.46 0.10 14.73
C ASN A 60 -6.10 0.87 13.55
N PRO A 61 -7.41 0.66 13.28
CA PRO A 61 -8.12 1.31 12.17
C PRO A 61 -8.45 2.78 12.44
N GLY A 62 -8.34 3.25 13.69
CA GLY A 62 -8.53 4.65 14.07
C GLY A 62 -7.37 5.56 13.66
N TYR A 63 -6.21 4.99 13.31
CA TYR A 63 -5.09 5.73 12.74
C TYR A 63 -5.02 5.49 11.25
N THR A 64 -4.89 6.57 10.48
CA THR A 64 -4.67 6.48 9.04
C THR A 64 -3.28 5.92 8.76
N ASP A 65 -3.12 5.27 7.60
CA ASP A 65 -1.82 4.76 7.20
C ASP A 65 -0.77 5.87 7.02
N ALA A 66 -1.22 7.10 6.73
CA ALA A 66 -0.36 8.29 6.71
C ALA A 66 0.18 8.64 8.10
N MET A 67 -0.65 8.60 9.15
CA MET A 67 -0.21 8.81 10.54
C MET A 67 0.74 7.71 10.99
N LYS A 68 0.43 6.45 10.67
CA LYS A 68 1.29 5.31 10.99
C LYS A 68 2.69 5.50 10.41
N ARG A 69 2.78 5.91 9.15
CA ARG A 69 4.06 6.18 8.49
C ARG A 69 4.77 7.46 8.93
N LEU A 70 4.03 8.49 9.38
CA LEU A 70 4.63 9.71 9.91
C LEU A 70 5.38 9.44 11.23
N TYR A 71 4.83 8.56 12.06
CA TYR A 71 5.35 8.29 13.40
C TYR A 71 6.18 7.01 13.52
N CYS A 72 5.89 6.00 12.71
CA CYS A 72 6.40 4.63 12.83
C CYS A 72 6.67 4.03 11.44
N CYS A 73 7.49 4.70 10.64
CA CYS A 73 7.67 4.28 9.27
C CYS A 73 8.42 2.94 9.13
N SER A 74 9.46 2.72 9.93
CA SER A 74 10.23 1.48 9.87
C SER A 74 9.54 0.31 10.59
N SER A 75 8.57 0.61 11.44
CA SER A 75 7.96 -0.35 12.37
C SER A 75 6.53 -0.81 12.03
N CYS A 76 5.83 -0.25 11.01
CA CYS A 76 4.40 -0.50 10.75
C CYS A 76 3.99 -1.25 9.46
#